data_AF-E4XRK9-F1
#
_entry.id   AF-E4XRK9-F1
#
_cell.length_a   1.000
_cell.length_b   1.000
_cell.length_c   1.000
_cell.angle_alpha   90.00
_cell.angle_beta   90.00
_cell.angle_gamma   90.00
#
_symmetry.space_group_name_H-M   'P 1'
#
loop_
_entity.id
_entity.type
_entity.pdbx_description
1 polymer ?
#
loop_
_entity_poly.entity_id
_entity_poly.type
_entity_poly.pdbx_seq_one_letter_code
_entity_poly.pdbx_strand_id
1 'polypeptide(L)'
;MRGADWAQEEWQRVGLRKRRKNKRIDAKEMEDLVTKLRVERPNKPYGWTVIQSHLVKALEEHFGFTLTSTALQILKSYITTETRKQASEDLYEPKPPAYFQWEKMKKIWDNLWSPAPRGEMETRHKVVCVSYICYVTGARTKEACEVMIEDLEEKTEDNETFLRMPL
;
A
#
# COMPACT_ATOMS: atom_id res chain seq x y z
N MET A 1 -8.47 3.28 -8.60
CA MET A 1 -9.13 2.16 -7.91
C MET A 1 -10.51 2.66 -7.53
N ARG A 2 -11.56 2.19 -8.20
CA ARG A 2 -12.94 2.48 -7.76
C ARG A 2 -13.09 1.83 -6.37
N GLY A 3 -13.60 2.61 -5.42
CA GLY A 3 -13.62 2.28 -4.00
C GLY A 3 -14.55 1.12 -3.65
N ALA A 4 -14.78 0.95 -2.34
CA ALA A 4 -15.62 -0.07 -1.73
C ALA A 4 -17.00 -0.30 -2.38
N ASP A 5 -17.49 0.66 -3.16
CA ASP A 5 -18.75 0.62 -3.91
C ASP A 5 -18.86 -0.58 -4.87
N TRP A 6 -17.76 -0.98 -5.54
CA TRP A 6 -17.82 -2.12 -6.48
C TRP A 6 -18.15 -3.44 -5.77
N ALA A 7 -17.53 -3.69 -4.61
CA ALA A 7 -17.83 -4.88 -3.82
C ALA A 7 -19.30 -4.85 -3.38
N GLN A 8 -19.78 -3.69 -2.92
CA GLN A 8 -21.16 -3.51 -2.48
C GLN A 8 -22.20 -3.79 -3.60
N GLU A 9 -21.93 -3.37 -4.84
CA GLU A 9 -22.79 -3.62 -6.01
C GLU A 9 -22.83 -5.12 -6.39
N GLU A 10 -21.68 -5.79 -6.43
CA GLU A 10 -21.61 -7.22 -6.75
C GLU A 10 -22.29 -8.07 -5.66
N TRP A 11 -22.18 -7.68 -4.38
CA TRP A 11 -22.86 -8.35 -3.28
C TRP A 11 -24.39 -8.18 -3.30
N GLN A 12 -24.89 -7.01 -3.72
CA GLN A 12 -26.33 -6.82 -3.94
C GLN A 12 -26.83 -7.69 -5.10
N ARG A 13 -26.02 -7.88 -6.15
CA ARG A 13 -26.32 -8.75 -7.30
C ARG A 13 -26.36 -10.24 -6.93
N VAL A 14 -25.47 -10.71 -6.05
CA VAL A 14 -25.42 -12.12 -5.62
C VAL A 14 -26.58 -12.51 -4.68
N GLY A 15 -27.25 -11.52 -4.06
CA GLY A 15 -28.63 -11.71 -3.58
C GLY A 15 -28.79 -12.36 -2.20
N LEU A 16 -27.87 -12.17 -1.27
CA LEU A 16 -28.13 -12.52 0.13
C LEU A 16 -29.08 -11.48 0.76
N ARG A 17 -30.33 -11.90 1.00
CA ARG A 17 -31.40 -11.05 1.56
C ARG A 17 -30.94 -10.47 2.90
N LYS A 18 -30.88 -9.13 3.02
CA LYS A 18 -30.58 -8.34 4.23
C LYS A 18 -31.37 -8.73 5.51
N ARG A 19 -32.38 -9.60 5.40
CA ARG A 19 -33.27 -10.05 6.49
C ARG A 19 -32.96 -11.48 6.99
N ARG A 20 -31.75 -11.99 6.81
CA ARG A 20 -31.41 -13.33 7.29
C ARG A 20 -31.15 -13.32 8.81
N LYS A 21 -31.80 -14.24 9.53
CA LYS A 21 -31.57 -14.45 10.99
C LYS A 21 -30.15 -14.94 11.28
N ASN A 22 -29.60 -15.78 10.41
CA ASN A 22 -28.23 -16.27 10.53
C ASN A 22 -27.30 -15.40 9.68
N LYS A 23 -26.42 -14.66 10.34
CA LYS A 23 -25.41 -13.81 9.71
C LYS A 23 -24.07 -14.52 9.56
N ARG A 24 -24.05 -15.85 9.47
CA ARG A 24 -22.83 -16.62 9.23
C ARG A 24 -22.80 -17.13 7.80
N ILE A 25 -21.69 -16.91 7.10
CA ILE A 25 -21.45 -17.42 5.74
C ILE A 25 -20.72 -18.75 5.86
N ASP A 26 -21.28 -19.79 5.24
CA ASP A 26 -20.69 -21.12 5.20
C ASP A 26 -19.85 -21.35 3.92
N ALA A 27 -19.29 -22.55 3.81
CA ALA A 27 -18.43 -22.93 2.68
C ALA A 27 -19.15 -22.85 1.32
N LYS A 28 -20.38 -23.37 1.26
CA LYS A 28 -21.15 -23.45 0.02
C LYS A 28 -21.56 -22.06 -0.47
N GLU A 29 -21.95 -21.19 0.44
CA GLU A 29 -22.31 -19.81 0.14
C GLU A 29 -21.10 -19.01 -0.36
N MET A 30 -19.92 -19.29 0.18
CA MET A 30 -18.69 -18.68 -0.31
C MET A 30 -18.26 -19.22 -1.69
N GLU A 31 -18.45 -20.50 -1.98
CA GLU A 31 -18.21 -21.05 -3.33
C GLU A 31 -19.14 -20.40 -4.35
N ASP A 32 -20.43 -20.32 -4.04
CA ASP A 32 -21.42 -19.66 -4.89
C ASP A 32 -21.09 -18.19 -5.11
N LEU A 33 -20.62 -17.52 -4.06
CA LEU A 33 -20.16 -16.14 -4.16
C LEU A 33 -19.02 -16.03 -5.15
N VAL A 34 -17.92 -16.72 -4.86
CA VAL A 34 -16.65 -16.59 -5.59
C VAL A 34 -16.85 -16.90 -7.07
N THR A 35 -17.70 -17.87 -7.38
CA THR A 35 -18.03 -18.26 -8.77
C THR A 35 -18.81 -17.18 -9.51
N LYS A 36 -19.66 -16.42 -8.80
CA LYS A 36 -20.49 -15.35 -9.37
C LYS A 36 -19.82 -13.98 -9.33
N LEU A 37 -18.72 -13.84 -8.60
CA LEU A 37 -18.06 -12.57 -8.34
C LEU A 37 -17.40 -12.04 -9.62
N ARG A 38 -17.88 -10.91 -10.15
CA ARG A 38 -17.24 -10.28 -11.32
C ARG A 38 -16.06 -9.42 -10.89
N VAL A 39 -15.00 -10.05 -10.39
CA VAL A 39 -13.81 -9.34 -9.92
C VAL A 39 -13.19 -8.49 -11.03
N GLU A 40 -13.03 -7.18 -10.80
CA GLU A 40 -12.14 -6.36 -11.63
C GLU A 40 -10.71 -6.92 -11.46
N ARG A 41 -10.16 -7.53 -12.51
CA ARG A 41 -8.81 -8.10 -12.47
C ARG A 41 -7.80 -6.98 -12.16
N PRO A 42 -7.06 -7.06 -11.04
CA PRO A 42 -6.07 -6.05 -10.72
C PRO A 42 -4.91 -6.13 -11.70
N ASN A 43 -4.25 -5.00 -11.97
CA ASN A 43 -3.09 -4.97 -12.90
C ASN A 43 -1.85 -5.70 -12.36
N LYS A 44 -1.82 -6.05 -11.07
CA LYS A 44 -0.67 -6.70 -10.43
C LYS A 44 -1.12 -7.80 -9.46
N PRO A 45 -0.33 -8.87 -9.29
CA PRO A 45 -0.68 -10.01 -8.42
C PRO A 45 -1.03 -9.60 -6.97
N TYR A 46 -0.32 -8.65 -6.38
CA TYR A 46 -0.62 -8.17 -5.02
C TYR A 46 -1.99 -7.47 -4.91
N GLY A 47 -2.57 -7.01 -6.02
CA GLY A 47 -3.90 -6.40 -5.99
C GLY A 47 -4.98 -7.38 -5.57
N TRP A 48 -4.76 -8.69 -5.76
CA TRP A 48 -5.70 -9.72 -5.33
C TRP A 48 -5.80 -9.84 -3.80
N THR A 49 -4.71 -9.65 -3.06
CA THR A 49 -4.76 -9.64 -1.58
C THR A 49 -5.51 -8.42 -1.06
N VAL A 50 -5.40 -7.28 -1.75
CA VAL A 50 -6.19 -6.07 -1.46
C VAL A 50 -7.68 -6.34 -1.70
N ILE A 51 -8.04 -6.97 -2.82
CA ILE A 51 -9.43 -7.38 -3.11
C ILE A 51 -9.97 -8.32 -2.03
N GLN A 52 -9.16 -9.30 -1.58
CA GLN A 52 -9.54 -10.18 -0.49
C GLN A 52 -9.87 -9.40 0.79
N SER A 53 -8.99 -8.49 1.21
CA SER A 53 -9.21 -7.66 2.40
C SER A 53 -10.47 -6.80 2.28
N HIS A 54 -10.72 -6.19 1.12
CA HIS A 54 -11.92 -5.40 0.89
C HIS A 54 -13.21 -6.24 0.90
N LEU A 55 -13.18 -7.45 0.35
CA LEU A 55 -14.33 -8.35 0.37
C LEU A 55 -14.67 -8.79 1.80
N VAL A 56 -13.66 -9.18 2.59
CA VAL A 56 -13.85 -9.53 4.01
C VAL A 56 -14.40 -8.34 4.78
N LYS A 57 -13.80 -7.15 4.61
CA LYS A 57 -14.24 -5.93 5.27
C LYS A 57 -15.69 -5.56 4.90
N ALA A 58 -16.05 -5.68 3.63
CA ALA A 58 -17.42 -5.43 3.18
C ALA A 58 -18.41 -6.39 3.84
N LEU A 59 -18.07 -7.67 3.91
CA LEU A 59 -18.91 -8.69 4.52
C LEU A 59 -19.12 -8.47 6.02
N GLU A 60 -18.04 -8.21 6.75
CA GLU A 60 -18.06 -8.08 8.20
C GLU A 60 -18.62 -6.72 8.65
N GLU A 61 -18.15 -5.61 8.08
CA GLU A 61 -18.51 -4.27 8.55
C GLU A 61 -19.81 -3.75 7.92
N HIS A 62 -19.97 -3.89 6.60
CA HIS A 62 -21.13 -3.30 5.91
C HIS A 62 -22.37 -4.19 5.94
N PHE A 63 -22.19 -5.51 5.91
CA PHE A 63 -23.31 -6.47 5.91
C PHE A 63 -23.49 -7.21 7.24
N GLY A 64 -22.52 -7.12 8.16
CA GLY A 64 -22.60 -7.75 9.48
C GLY A 64 -22.51 -9.27 9.43
N PHE A 65 -21.94 -9.85 8.37
CA PHE A 65 -21.76 -11.29 8.24
C PHE A 65 -20.43 -11.73 8.86
N THR A 66 -20.45 -12.84 9.60
CA THR A 66 -19.24 -13.52 10.07
C THR A 66 -18.91 -14.69 9.14
N LEU A 67 -17.65 -14.79 8.75
CA LEU A 67 -17.19 -15.88 7.89
C LEU A 67 -16.79 -17.08 8.73
N THR A 68 -17.16 -18.30 8.33
CA THR A 68 -16.54 -19.50 8.90
C THR A 68 -15.06 -19.58 8.50
N SER A 69 -14.27 -20.33 9.27
CA SER A 69 -12.89 -20.66 8.89
C SER A 69 -12.81 -21.32 7.51
N THR A 70 -13.78 -22.17 7.20
CA THR A 70 -13.91 -22.84 5.90
C THR A 70 -14.25 -21.87 4.77
N ALA A 71 -15.16 -20.92 4.97
CA ALA A 71 -15.46 -19.87 4.00
C ALA A 71 -14.24 -18.98 3.74
N LEU A 72 -13.52 -18.56 4.79
CA LEU A 72 -12.27 -17.82 4.65
C LEU A 72 -11.21 -18.60 3.85
N GLN A 73 -11.12 -19.92 4.05
CA GLN A 73 -10.18 -20.77 3.34
C GLN A 73 -10.52 -20.87 1.84
N ILE A 74 -11.80 -20.97 1.49
CA ILE A 74 -12.27 -20.99 0.09
C ILE A 74 -11.94 -19.67 -0.61
N LEU A 75 -12.23 -18.54 0.04
CA LEU A 75 -11.87 -17.22 -0.48
C LEU A 75 -10.36 -17.10 -0.70
N LYS A 76 -9.54 -17.49 0.28
CA LYS A 76 -8.07 -17.48 0.16
C LYS A 76 -7.58 -18.37 -0.99
N SER A 77 -8.15 -19.56 -1.14
CA SER A 77 -7.78 -20.51 -2.20
C SER A 77 -8.08 -19.92 -3.59
N TYR A 78 -9.26 -19.33 -3.77
CA TYR A 78 -9.62 -18.65 -5.00
C TYR A 78 -8.68 -17.49 -5.33
N ILE A 79 -8.45 -16.59 -4.36
CA ILE A 79 -7.54 -15.45 -4.52
C ILE A 79 -6.13 -15.90 -4.90
N THR A 80 -5.62 -16.94 -4.24
CA THR A 80 -4.31 -17.54 -4.56
C THR A 80 -4.28 -18.12 -5.97
N THR A 81 -5.36 -18.76 -6.39
CA THR A 81 -5.48 -19.36 -7.73
C THR A 81 -5.46 -18.28 -8.81
N GLU A 82 -6.23 -17.21 -8.65
CA GLU A 82 -6.25 -16.08 -9.59
C GLU A 82 -4.92 -15.31 -9.60
N THR A 83 -4.29 -15.12 -8.43
CA THR A 83 -2.95 -14.53 -8.31
C THR A 83 -1.92 -15.34 -9.09
N ARG A 84 -1.97 -16.67 -8.99
CA ARG A 84 -1.07 -17.58 -9.71
C ARG A 84 -1.32 -17.55 -11.21
N LYS A 85 -2.58 -17.56 -11.66
CA LYS A 85 -2.92 -17.41 -13.09
C LYS A 85 -2.30 -16.15 -13.67
N GLN A 86 -2.50 -15.01 -13.00
CA GLN A 86 -1.92 -13.74 -13.43
C GLN A 86 -0.38 -13.76 -13.42
N ALA A 87 0.23 -14.31 -12.36
CA ALA A 87 1.68 -14.44 -12.24
C ALA A 87 2.29 -15.53 -13.15
N SER A 88 1.45 -16.36 -13.80
CA SER A 88 1.88 -17.34 -14.80
C SER A 88 1.71 -16.84 -16.24
N GLU A 89 0.77 -15.91 -16.46
CA GLU A 89 0.55 -15.25 -17.75
C GLU A 89 1.63 -14.19 -18.01
N ASP A 90 2.08 -13.49 -16.99
CA ASP A 90 3.31 -12.69 -17.00
C ASP A 90 4.40 -13.50 -16.29
N LEU A 91 5.55 -13.78 -16.91
CA LEU A 91 6.78 -14.08 -16.17
C LEU A 91 7.08 -12.87 -15.27
N TYR A 92 6.48 -12.86 -14.08
CA TYR A 92 6.54 -11.76 -13.15
C TYR A 92 7.94 -11.72 -12.54
N GLU A 93 8.87 -11.09 -13.26
CA GLU A 93 10.05 -10.53 -12.65
C GLU A 93 9.60 -9.21 -12.00
N PRO A 94 9.62 -9.11 -10.66
CA PRO A 94 9.31 -7.85 -10.01
C PRO A 94 10.31 -6.81 -10.52
N LYS A 95 9.83 -5.89 -11.36
CA LYS A 95 10.66 -4.78 -11.82
C LYS A 95 11.24 -4.08 -10.60
N PRO A 96 12.54 -3.73 -10.60
CA PRO A 96 13.11 -2.99 -9.50
C PRO A 96 12.24 -1.74 -9.24
N PRO A 97 12.05 -1.35 -7.97
CA PRO A 97 11.24 -0.18 -7.64
C PRO A 97 11.77 1.01 -8.43
N ALA A 98 10.86 1.84 -8.95
CA ALA A 98 11.27 3.05 -9.65
C ALA A 98 12.09 3.91 -8.68
N TYR A 99 13.30 4.28 -9.10
CA TYR A 99 14.19 5.13 -8.33
C TYR A 99 14.81 6.19 -9.23
N PHE A 100 15.18 7.31 -8.63
CA PHE A 100 15.97 8.33 -9.29
C PHE A 100 17.44 8.06 -9.04
N GLN A 101 18.28 8.23 -10.06
CA GLN A 101 19.73 8.21 -9.88
C GLN A 101 20.20 9.53 -9.22
N TRP A 102 21.37 9.48 -8.58
CA TRP A 102 21.95 10.61 -7.84
C TRP A 102 21.95 11.91 -8.64
N GLU A 103 22.39 11.88 -9.89
CA GLU A 103 22.43 13.07 -10.76
C GLU A 103 21.07 13.71 -10.98
N LYS A 104 20.01 12.91 -11.06
CA LYS A 104 18.63 13.40 -11.22
C LYS A 104 18.12 13.97 -9.90
N MET A 105 18.39 13.31 -8.78
CA MET A 105 18.02 13.80 -7.45
C MET A 105 18.72 15.11 -7.11
N LYS A 106 20.03 15.20 -7.37
CA LYS A 106 20.82 16.41 -7.16
C LYS A 106 20.22 17.62 -7.88
N LYS A 107 19.85 17.48 -9.16
CA LYS A 107 19.16 18.54 -9.92
C LYS A 107 17.83 18.96 -9.29
N ILE A 108 17.07 18.02 -8.73
CA ILE A 108 15.81 18.32 -8.03
C ILE A 108 16.09 19.10 -6.75
N TRP A 109 17.06 18.66 -5.95
CA TRP A 109 17.47 19.33 -4.71
C TRP A 109 18.00 20.73 -4.98
N ASP A 110 18.89 20.91 -5.95
CA ASP A 110 19.45 22.22 -6.31
C ASP A 110 18.35 23.22 -6.72
N ASN A 111 17.34 22.76 -7.47
CA ASN A 111 16.19 23.57 -7.86
C ASN A 111 15.25 23.92 -6.71
N LEU A 112 15.07 23.00 -5.75
CA LEU A 112 14.21 23.23 -4.58
C LEU A 112 14.91 24.05 -3.50
N TRP A 113 16.23 23.96 -3.42
CA TRP A 113 17.08 24.70 -2.49
C TRP A 113 17.22 26.17 -2.90
N SER A 114 17.30 26.42 -4.21
CA SER A 114 17.41 27.76 -4.77
C SER A 114 16.09 28.54 -4.65
N PRO A 115 16.15 29.87 -4.43
CA PRO A 115 14.95 30.69 -4.32
C PRO A 115 14.24 30.81 -5.69
N ALA A 116 13.17 30.05 -5.89
CA ALA A 116 12.21 30.28 -6.98
C ALA A 116 10.92 30.91 -6.42
N PRO A 117 10.27 31.86 -7.14
CA PRO A 117 9.39 32.90 -6.59
C PRO A 117 8.00 32.46 -6.10
N ARG A 118 7.76 31.17 -5.84
CA ARG A 118 6.44 30.65 -5.46
C ARG A 118 6.54 29.61 -4.34
N GLY A 119 6.18 30.02 -3.11
CA GLY A 119 6.09 29.19 -1.91
C GLY A 119 6.86 29.76 -0.72
N GLU A 120 6.49 29.38 0.50
CA GLU A 120 7.29 29.66 1.70
C GLU A 120 8.59 28.84 1.66
N MET A 121 9.73 29.51 1.83
CA MET A 121 11.08 28.95 1.72
C MET A 121 11.29 27.75 2.68
N GLU A 122 10.66 27.82 3.85
CA GLU A 122 10.76 26.82 4.92
C GLU A 122 10.25 25.44 4.51
N THR A 123 9.12 25.34 3.78
CA THR A 123 8.56 24.05 3.37
C THR A 123 9.45 23.34 2.35
N ARG A 124 10.09 24.08 1.45
CA ARG A 124 10.95 23.50 0.42
C ARG A 124 12.25 22.95 0.98
N HIS A 125 12.90 23.68 1.88
CA HIS A 125 14.11 23.21 2.53
C HIS A 125 13.85 21.97 3.38
N LYS A 126 12.72 21.91 4.10
CA LYS A 126 12.28 20.70 4.80
C LYS A 126 12.13 19.50 3.85
N VAL A 127 11.46 19.67 2.71
CA VAL A 127 11.30 18.61 1.71
C VAL A 127 12.65 18.15 1.15
N VAL A 128 13.57 19.08 0.87
CA VAL A 128 14.93 18.75 0.41
C VAL A 128 15.66 17.93 1.47
N CYS A 129 15.73 18.40 2.71
CA CYS A 129 16.41 17.71 3.81
C CYS A 129 15.86 16.30 4.02
N VAL A 130 14.53 16.14 4.14
CA VAL A 130 13.90 14.82 4.34
C VAL A 130 14.17 13.89 3.16
N SER A 131 14.01 14.38 1.92
CA SER A 131 14.25 13.57 0.73
C SER A 131 15.72 13.17 0.56
N TYR A 132 16.65 14.04 0.95
CA TYR A 132 18.09 13.76 0.94
C TYR A 132 18.46 12.68 1.95
N ILE A 133 17.98 12.82 3.20
CA ILE A 133 18.18 11.83 4.26
C ILE A 133 17.67 10.46 3.79
N CYS A 134 16.41 10.37 3.35
CA CYS A 134 15.84 9.12 2.85
C CYS A 134 16.64 8.52 1.69
N TYR A 135 17.19 9.36 0.80
CA TYR A 135 17.97 8.88 -0.34
C TYR A 135 19.32 8.29 0.10
N VAL A 136 20.03 8.96 1.01
CA VAL A 136 21.38 8.56 1.42
C VAL A 136 21.36 7.40 2.41
N THR A 137 20.42 7.38 3.35
CA THR A 137 20.35 6.36 4.41
C THR A 137 19.44 5.19 4.05
N GLY A 138 18.54 5.36 3.08
CA GLY A 138 17.48 4.38 2.79
C GLY A 138 16.38 4.32 3.85
N ALA A 139 16.40 5.24 4.83
CA ALA A 139 15.37 5.33 5.87
C ALA A 139 14.00 5.63 5.27
N ARG A 140 12.95 5.12 5.93
CA ARG A 140 11.56 5.40 5.54
C ARG A 140 11.26 6.88 5.80
N THR A 141 10.40 7.48 5.00
CA THR A 141 9.99 8.88 5.19
C THR A 141 9.45 9.16 6.59
N LYS A 142 8.76 8.18 7.21
CA LYS A 142 8.28 8.32 8.58
C LYS A 142 9.44 8.45 9.58
N GLU A 143 10.47 7.62 9.44
CA GLU A 143 11.65 7.64 10.30
C GLU A 143 12.40 8.97 10.13
N ALA A 144 12.63 9.40 8.89
CA ALA A 144 13.33 10.67 8.62
C ALA A 144 12.57 11.92 9.12
N CYS A 145 11.23 11.90 9.13
CA CYS A 145 10.40 13.00 9.65
C CYS A 145 10.33 13.04 11.19
N GLU A 146 10.64 11.94 11.86
CA GLU A 146 10.57 11.80 13.33
C GLU A 146 11.93 12.03 14.00
N VAL A 147 13.01 12.27 13.23
CA VAL A 147 14.33 12.60 13.77
C VAL A 147 14.29 13.95 14.47
N MET A 148 14.68 13.95 15.74
CA MET A 148 14.85 15.14 16.55
C MET A 148 16.32 15.57 16.54
N ILE A 149 16.58 16.86 16.80
CA ILE A 149 17.96 17.37 16.91
C ILE A 149 18.74 16.63 18.03
N GLU A 150 18.04 16.22 19.09
CA GLU A 150 18.59 15.47 20.22
C GLU A 150 19.10 14.07 19.83
N ASP A 151 18.63 13.52 18.71
CA ASP A 151 19.09 12.23 18.20
C ASP A 151 20.40 12.35 17.41
N LEU A 152 20.87 13.58 17.12
CA LEU A 152 22.07 13.82 16.32
C LEU A 152 23.33 13.80 17.19
N GLU A 153 24.32 13.04 16.77
CA GLU A 153 25.64 12.99 17.40
C GLU A 153 26.58 13.99 16.73
N GLU A 154 27.07 14.98 17.48
CA GLU A 154 28.16 15.82 16.99
C GLU A 154 29.46 15.01 16.95
N LYS A 155 30.07 14.95 15.77
CA LYS A 155 31.39 14.34 15.56
C LYS A 155 32.35 15.33 14.96
N THR A 156 33.61 15.25 15.38
CA THR A 156 34.70 16.01 14.78
C THR A 156 35.73 15.02 14.25
N GLU A 157 35.95 15.02 12.95
CA GLU A 157 37.04 14.28 12.29
C GLU A 157 37.79 15.28 11.39
N ASP A 158 39.13 15.23 11.38
CA ASP A 158 39.98 16.04 10.51
C ASP A 158 39.68 17.56 10.47
N ASN A 159 39.40 18.17 11.63
CA ASN A 159 39.00 19.58 11.81
C ASN A 159 37.63 19.96 11.18
N GLU A 160 36.84 18.99 10.73
CA GLU A 160 35.47 19.20 10.31
C GLU A 160 34.50 18.69 11.39
N THR A 161 33.60 19.56 11.82
CA THR A 161 32.50 19.22 12.73
C THR A 161 31.25 18.92 11.92
N PHE A 162 30.71 17.72 12.07
CA PHE A 162 29.48 17.30 11.41
C PHE A 162 28.51 16.63 12.38
N LEU A 163 27.23 16.77 12.08
CA LEU A 163 26.16 16.06 12.80
C LEU A 163 25.96 14.70 12.15
N ARG A 164 26.28 13.64 12.88
CA ARG A 164 26.00 12.27 12.50
C ARG A 164 24.58 11.91 12.89
N MET A 165 23.81 11.43 11.92
CA MET A 165 22.51 10.83 12.18
C MET A 165 22.65 9.39 12.69
N PRO A 166 21.77 8.92 13.57
CA PRO A 166 21.80 7.55 14.11
C PRO A 166 21.17 6.50 13.18
N LEU A 167 20.70 6.92 12.00
CA LEU A 167 20.05 6.08 10.97
C LEU A 167 21.05 5.41 10.02
#